data_AF-A0A2G2QZQ1-F1
#
_entry.id   AF-A0A2G2QZQ1-F1
#
_cell.length_a   1.000
_cell.length_b   1.000
_cell.length_c   1.000
_cell.angle_alpha   90.00
_cell.angle_beta   90.00
_cell.angle_gamma   90.00
#
_symmetry.space_group_name_H-M   'P 1'
#
loop_
_entity.id
_entity.type
_entity.pdbx_description
1 polymer ?
#
loop_
_entity_poly.entity_id
_entity_poly.type
_entity_poly.pdbx_seq_one_letter_code
_entity_poly.pdbx_strand_id
1 'polypeptide(L)'
;MSTEAKAAKKLIVVGNGMAGMHAVEELLDLAPDLYEITVFGAEPHGNYNRILLSLVLSGEKKIEDIMINDRAWYDEHGITLHTDTKIVQIERGSKRVITDDGQAFEYDRLLLATGSDPVILPLPGHDLPGVIGFRDIHDVDTMIKATKDHKNAVVIGGGLLGLEAANGLMKQGMEVTVVHLMDTLMERQLDVTAGKMLQANLESRGLKFAMSAQSETIMGEDRVTGLRLADGTEIPADILVMAVGIRPNTTLAADCRLHFERGIVVDDSMLTFDPSIYAIGECVQHRGIAYGLVAPLFEQGRVVANHLAELGFITYKGSMTSTKLKVTGIDLFSAGDFIGDDTTEDIVFNDPGNGSYKKLVLKDGVIQGAVLYGDTVDGAWYFQLMRDQTDTQDIRSHLLFGQSHLGDSGHGGENAAASLPDDAEICGCNGVCKGDVVKAITENNLFTLEEVRAHTKASSSCGSCTGLVEQIMASTLGSDFSTSEKEKPVCGCTDLTHEDVRAAIVEQDLKDIPSTMRFLNWQTSDGCPTCRPALNYYLLCAWPGEYVDDARSRFINERAHGNIQKDGTYSVVPRMWGGITTPKELRAIADVADKFKIPTVKVTGGQRIDLFGYPHGTDFSRQSGTDTPG
;
A
#
# COMPACT_ATOMS: atom_id res chain seq x y z
N MET A 1 53.04 -4.73 0.83
CA MET A 1 52.13 -5.59 0.06
C MET A 1 50.81 -4.85 -0.01
N SER A 2 50.48 -4.28 -1.17
CA SER A 2 49.20 -3.65 -1.41
C SER A 2 48.11 -4.73 -1.34
N THR A 3 47.18 -4.59 -0.41
CA THR A 3 45.92 -5.32 -0.44
C THR A 3 45.18 -4.88 -1.70
N GLU A 4 45.26 -5.68 -2.77
CA GLU A 4 44.31 -5.60 -3.87
C GLU A 4 42.92 -5.77 -3.26
N ALA A 5 42.09 -4.72 -3.34
CA ALA A 5 40.68 -4.82 -2.97
C ALA A 5 40.06 -5.91 -3.85
N LYS A 6 39.58 -6.99 -3.21
CA LYS A 6 38.91 -8.09 -3.90
C LYS A 6 37.70 -7.49 -4.62
N ALA A 7 37.61 -7.65 -5.93
CA ALA A 7 36.47 -7.16 -6.71
C ALA A 7 35.16 -7.71 -6.14
N ALA A 8 34.15 -6.86 -5.99
CA ALA A 8 32.83 -7.25 -5.51
C ALA A 8 32.22 -8.31 -6.45
N LYS A 9 31.50 -9.27 -5.88
CA LYS A 9 30.83 -10.33 -6.67
C LYS A 9 29.61 -9.75 -7.37
N LYS A 10 29.25 -10.26 -8.54
CA LYS A 10 28.03 -9.81 -9.23
C LYS A 10 26.79 -10.55 -8.73
N LEU A 11 25.84 -9.83 -8.15
CA LEU A 11 24.52 -10.35 -7.80
C LEU A 11 23.47 -9.79 -8.76
N ILE A 12 22.81 -10.67 -9.50
CA ILE A 12 21.63 -10.32 -10.29
C ILE A 12 20.38 -10.72 -9.53
N VAL A 13 19.44 -9.79 -9.38
CA VAL A 13 18.11 -10.02 -8.80
C VAL A 13 17.06 -9.90 -9.91
N VAL A 14 16.31 -10.97 -10.16
CA VAL A 14 15.24 -11.02 -11.16
C VAL A 14 13.90 -10.91 -10.45
N GLY A 15 13.30 -9.73 -10.51
CA GLY A 15 12.06 -9.39 -9.84
C GLY A 15 12.25 -8.27 -8.82
N ASN A 16 11.71 -7.09 -9.12
CA ASN A 16 11.75 -5.91 -8.25
C ASN A 16 10.59 -5.87 -7.23
N GLY A 17 10.11 -7.03 -6.78
CA GLY A 17 8.98 -7.17 -5.85
C GLY A 17 9.40 -7.16 -4.38
N MET A 18 8.43 -7.11 -3.47
CA MET A 18 8.66 -7.00 -2.02
C MET A 18 9.64 -8.06 -1.47
N ALA A 19 9.52 -9.32 -1.90
CA ALA A 19 10.39 -10.40 -1.44
C ALA A 19 11.85 -10.20 -1.88
N GLY A 20 12.05 -9.90 -3.17
CA GLY A 20 13.37 -9.64 -3.76
C GLY A 20 14.11 -8.52 -3.04
N MET A 21 13.44 -7.39 -2.87
CA MET A 21 14.07 -6.22 -2.27
C MET A 21 14.24 -6.33 -0.76
N HIS A 22 13.34 -7.02 -0.04
CA HIS A 22 13.56 -7.30 1.36
C HIS A 22 14.83 -8.16 1.58
N ALA A 23 15.09 -9.15 0.72
CA ALA A 23 16.33 -9.92 0.77
C ALA A 23 17.57 -9.06 0.46
N VAL A 24 17.45 -8.06 -0.41
CA VAL A 24 18.54 -7.12 -0.73
C VAL A 24 18.80 -6.18 0.44
N GLU A 25 17.76 -5.64 1.08
CA GLU A 25 17.88 -4.81 2.30
C GLU A 25 18.62 -5.57 3.40
N GLU A 26 18.14 -6.77 3.74
CA GLU A 26 18.76 -7.63 4.76
C GLU A 26 20.21 -8.00 4.38
N LEU A 27 20.50 -8.18 3.08
CA LEU A 27 21.86 -8.46 2.60
C LEU A 27 22.78 -7.24 2.77
N LEU A 28 22.29 -6.04 2.49
CA LEU A 28 23.06 -4.81 2.64
C LEU A 28 23.38 -4.53 4.12
N ASP A 29 22.46 -4.86 5.03
CA ASP A 29 22.69 -4.76 6.48
C ASP A 29 23.77 -5.74 6.96
N LEU A 30 23.80 -6.95 6.40
CA LEU A 30 24.76 -8.00 6.78
C LEU A 30 26.13 -7.86 6.10
N ALA A 31 26.16 -7.44 4.84
CA ALA A 31 27.35 -7.47 3.98
C ALA A 31 27.30 -6.39 2.86
N PRO A 32 27.39 -5.09 3.21
CA PRO A 32 27.12 -3.97 2.29
C PRO A 32 28.05 -3.93 1.06
N ASP A 33 29.32 -4.33 1.21
CA ASP A 33 30.33 -4.22 0.16
C ASP A 33 30.60 -5.54 -0.61
N LEU A 34 29.84 -6.61 -0.32
CA LEU A 34 30.16 -7.94 -0.85
C LEU A 34 29.78 -8.09 -2.33
N TYR A 35 28.73 -7.39 -2.77
CA TYR A 35 28.16 -7.53 -4.10
C TYR A 35 28.02 -6.21 -4.86
N GLU A 36 28.27 -6.27 -6.16
CA GLU A 36 27.72 -5.35 -7.16
C GLU A 36 26.32 -5.86 -7.52
N ILE A 37 25.28 -5.13 -7.13
CA ILE A 37 23.89 -5.58 -7.25
C ILE A 37 23.22 -4.94 -8.47
N THR A 38 22.64 -5.79 -9.33
CA THR A 38 21.78 -5.37 -10.45
C THR A 38 20.40 -5.98 -10.30
N VAL A 39 19.35 -5.14 -10.31
CA VAL A 39 17.96 -5.56 -10.16
C VAL A 39 17.22 -5.35 -11.49
N PHE A 40 16.51 -6.38 -11.95
CA PHE A 40 15.65 -6.32 -13.12
C PHE A 40 14.18 -6.41 -12.71
N GLY A 41 13.39 -5.42 -13.10
CA GLY A 41 11.94 -5.38 -12.94
C GLY A 41 11.24 -5.23 -14.28
N ALA A 42 10.24 -6.08 -14.54
CA ALA A 42 9.40 -5.97 -15.73
C ALA A 42 8.43 -4.78 -15.66
N GLU A 43 8.21 -4.20 -14.48
CA GLU A 43 7.37 -3.03 -14.28
C GLU A 43 8.20 -1.73 -14.35
N PRO A 44 7.61 -0.59 -14.73
CA PRO A 44 8.33 0.68 -14.89
C PRO A 44 8.64 1.41 -13.56
N HIS A 45 8.27 0.80 -12.43
CA HIS A 45 8.29 1.39 -11.10
C HIS A 45 9.47 0.88 -10.24
N GLY A 46 9.78 1.63 -9.17
CA GLY A 46 10.58 1.12 -8.05
C GLY A 46 9.82 0.03 -7.27
N ASN A 47 10.38 -0.41 -6.16
CA ASN A 47 9.69 -1.38 -5.31
C ASN A 47 8.51 -0.73 -4.58
N TYR A 48 7.37 -1.40 -4.58
CA TYR A 48 6.17 -0.92 -3.91
C TYR A 48 5.45 -2.05 -3.17
N ASN A 49 4.63 -1.64 -2.21
CA ASN A 49 3.84 -2.51 -1.38
C ASN A 49 2.58 -2.95 -2.12
N ARG A 50 2.67 -4.10 -2.79
CA ARG A 50 1.59 -4.69 -3.57
C ARG A 50 0.34 -5.02 -2.74
N ILE A 51 0.49 -5.21 -1.43
CA ILE A 51 -0.65 -5.47 -0.53
C ILE A 51 -1.61 -4.27 -0.47
N LEU A 52 -1.10 -3.06 -0.68
CA LEU A 52 -1.85 -1.82 -0.54
C LEU A 52 -2.51 -1.36 -1.85
N LEU A 53 -2.40 -2.11 -2.94
CA LEU A 53 -3.03 -1.76 -4.22
C LEU A 53 -4.55 -1.64 -4.11
N SER A 54 -5.19 -2.42 -3.24
CA SER A 54 -6.64 -2.31 -2.98
C SER A 54 -7.03 -0.99 -2.33
N LEU A 55 -6.14 -0.39 -1.52
CA LEU A 55 -6.34 0.95 -0.95
C LEU A 55 -6.10 2.06 -1.98
N VAL A 56 -5.23 1.83 -2.97
CA VAL A 56 -5.10 2.72 -4.12
C VAL A 56 -6.37 2.69 -4.96
N LEU A 57 -6.87 1.48 -5.25
CA LEU A 57 -8.12 1.29 -5.97
C LEU A 57 -9.31 1.93 -5.26
N SER A 58 -9.39 1.87 -3.92
CA SER A 58 -10.46 2.52 -3.17
C SER A 58 -10.31 4.05 -3.04
N GLY A 59 -9.17 4.62 -3.43
CA GLY A 59 -8.85 6.03 -3.28
C GLY A 59 -8.38 6.44 -1.87
N GLU A 60 -8.14 5.48 -0.98
CA GLU A 60 -7.61 5.71 0.38
C GLU A 60 -6.11 6.01 0.39
N LYS A 61 -5.37 5.55 -0.63
CA LYS A 61 -3.95 5.82 -0.83
C LYS A 61 -3.66 6.23 -2.27
N LYS A 62 -2.54 6.92 -2.47
CA LYS A 62 -1.95 7.15 -3.79
C LYS A 62 -0.82 6.16 -4.05
N ILE A 63 -0.36 6.09 -5.31
CA ILE A 63 0.76 5.23 -5.70
C ILE A 63 2.02 5.63 -4.95
N GLU A 64 2.24 6.92 -4.73
CA GLU A 64 3.41 7.42 -4.01
C GLU A 64 3.42 6.94 -2.54
N ASP A 65 2.23 6.78 -1.92
CA ASP A 65 2.08 6.36 -0.53
C ASP A 65 2.35 4.86 -0.31
N ILE A 66 2.53 4.09 -1.40
CA ILE A 66 2.79 2.65 -1.35
C ILE A 66 4.19 2.29 -1.87
N MET A 67 4.99 3.27 -2.31
CA MET A 67 6.39 3.02 -2.69
C MET A 67 7.20 2.65 -1.44
N ILE A 68 7.92 1.54 -1.50
CA ILE A 68 8.82 1.09 -0.42
C ILE A 68 10.21 1.67 -0.68
N ASN A 69 10.76 1.38 -1.86
CA ASN A 69 12.04 1.90 -2.32
C ASN A 69 11.80 2.67 -3.62
N ASP A 70 11.96 3.99 -3.54
CA ASP A 70 11.92 4.86 -4.71
C ASP A 70 13.24 4.76 -5.50
N ARG A 71 13.34 5.45 -6.64
CA ARG A 71 14.56 5.39 -7.47
C ARG A 71 15.80 5.92 -6.75
N ALA A 72 15.65 6.92 -5.88
CA ALA A 72 16.76 7.51 -5.16
C ALA A 72 17.38 6.51 -4.18
N TRP A 73 16.57 5.67 -3.53
CA TRP A 73 17.06 4.61 -2.65
C TRP A 73 18.05 3.66 -3.35
N TYR A 74 17.78 3.27 -4.60
CA TYR A 74 18.69 2.39 -5.36
C TYR A 74 20.03 3.09 -5.65
N ASP A 75 19.99 4.36 -6.05
CA ASP A 75 21.19 5.15 -6.33
C ASP A 75 22.04 5.33 -5.06
N GLU A 76 21.40 5.60 -3.92
CA GLU A 76 22.07 5.76 -2.62
C GLU A 76 22.79 4.49 -2.14
N HIS A 77 22.27 3.31 -2.48
CA HIS A 77 22.85 2.01 -2.12
C HIS A 77 23.74 1.41 -3.21
N GLY A 78 24.01 2.16 -4.30
CA GLY A 78 24.85 1.68 -5.40
C GLY A 78 24.25 0.51 -6.18
N ILE A 79 22.92 0.37 -6.18
CA ILE A 79 22.20 -0.70 -6.88
C ILE A 79 21.81 -0.23 -8.27
N THR A 80 22.16 -1.01 -9.30
CA THR A 80 21.72 -0.72 -10.67
C THR A 80 20.32 -1.29 -10.90
N LEU A 81 19.31 -0.42 -11.03
CA LEU A 81 17.93 -0.81 -11.31
C LEU A 81 17.58 -0.67 -12.80
N HIS A 82 17.22 -1.79 -13.43
CA HIS A 82 16.60 -1.84 -14.75
C HIS A 82 15.09 -2.04 -14.60
N THR A 83 14.32 -0.98 -14.83
CA THR A 83 12.84 -1.01 -14.88
C THR A 83 12.37 -1.21 -16.31
N ASP A 84 11.15 -1.74 -16.50
CA ASP A 84 10.60 -2.04 -17.83
C ASP A 84 11.56 -2.93 -18.65
N THR A 85 12.21 -3.88 -17.96
CA THR A 85 13.21 -4.77 -18.55
C THR A 85 12.99 -6.17 -18.00
N LYS A 86 12.42 -7.05 -18.83
CA LYS A 86 12.13 -8.42 -18.43
C LYS A 86 13.31 -9.33 -18.74
N ILE A 87 13.72 -10.16 -17.77
CA ILE A 87 14.60 -11.30 -18.06
C ILE A 87 13.76 -12.39 -18.72
N VAL A 88 14.20 -12.85 -19.89
CA VAL A 88 13.51 -13.85 -20.71
C VAL A 88 14.27 -15.17 -20.80
N GLN A 89 15.57 -15.18 -20.48
CA GLN A 89 16.37 -16.41 -20.53
C GLN A 89 17.48 -16.40 -19.47
N ILE A 90 17.78 -17.58 -18.91
CA ILE A 90 18.93 -17.82 -18.03
C ILE A 90 19.85 -18.85 -18.69
N GLU A 91 21.09 -18.46 -18.95
CA GLU A 91 22.16 -19.33 -19.45
C GLU A 91 23.05 -19.79 -18.30
N ARG A 92 22.67 -20.91 -17.66
CA ARG A 92 23.36 -21.40 -16.45
C ARG A 92 24.84 -21.76 -16.67
N GLY A 93 25.18 -22.29 -17.85
CA GLY A 93 26.55 -22.72 -18.16
C GLY A 93 27.55 -21.57 -18.27
N SER A 94 27.11 -20.43 -18.82
CA SER A 94 27.89 -19.19 -18.93
C SER A 94 27.62 -18.21 -17.78
N LYS A 95 26.68 -18.54 -16.88
CA LYS A 95 26.17 -17.67 -15.81
C LYS A 95 25.74 -16.29 -16.31
N ARG A 96 24.84 -16.29 -17.29
CA ARG A 96 24.26 -15.06 -17.84
C ARG A 96 22.75 -15.06 -17.78
N VAL A 97 22.16 -13.88 -17.64
CA VAL A 97 20.74 -13.64 -17.91
C VAL A 97 20.61 -12.81 -19.17
N ILE A 98 19.53 -13.04 -19.94
CA ILE A 98 19.22 -12.30 -21.16
C ILE A 98 17.91 -11.54 -20.97
N THR A 99 17.93 -10.26 -21.28
CA THR A 99 16.77 -9.37 -21.27
C THR A 99 15.93 -9.54 -22.54
N ASP A 100 14.70 -9.07 -22.52
CA ASP A 100 13.75 -9.04 -23.65
C ASP A 100 14.26 -8.25 -24.87
N ASP A 101 15.11 -7.25 -24.65
CA ASP A 101 15.83 -6.52 -25.72
C ASP A 101 17.12 -7.20 -26.21
N GLY A 102 17.46 -8.38 -25.65
CA GLY A 102 18.57 -9.23 -26.08
C GLY A 102 19.93 -8.90 -25.46
N GLN A 103 20.01 -7.96 -24.51
CA GLN A 103 21.24 -7.71 -23.75
C GLN A 103 21.55 -8.88 -22.79
N ALA A 104 22.84 -9.10 -22.53
CA ALA A 104 23.32 -10.20 -21.70
C ALA A 104 24.11 -9.68 -20.50
N PHE A 105 23.79 -10.18 -19.30
CA PHE A 105 24.41 -9.76 -18.04
C PHE A 105 24.97 -10.98 -17.30
N GLU A 106 26.23 -10.90 -16.88
CA GLU A 106 26.93 -11.96 -16.15
C GLU A 106 26.67 -11.88 -14.64
N TYR A 107 26.60 -13.04 -13.97
CA TYR A 107 26.41 -13.12 -12.52
C TYR A 107 27.34 -14.12 -11.84
N ASP A 108 27.74 -13.83 -10.59
CA ASP A 108 28.31 -14.80 -9.66
C ASP A 108 27.24 -15.50 -8.83
N ARG A 109 26.17 -14.75 -8.52
CA ARG A 109 24.95 -15.21 -7.84
C ARG A 109 23.73 -14.64 -8.54
N LEU A 110 22.69 -15.45 -8.65
CA LEU A 110 21.39 -15.08 -9.20
C LEU A 110 20.32 -15.29 -8.14
N LEU A 111 19.46 -14.31 -7.93
CA LEU A 111 18.29 -14.39 -7.07
C LEU A 111 17.03 -14.29 -7.92
N LEU A 112 16.26 -15.37 -7.99
CA LEU A 112 14.95 -15.40 -8.64
C LEU A 112 13.86 -15.00 -7.65
N ALA A 113 13.31 -13.79 -7.82
CA ALA A 113 12.22 -13.23 -7.03
C ALA A 113 11.03 -12.86 -7.95
N THR A 114 10.76 -13.73 -8.94
CA THR A 114 9.79 -13.47 -10.03
C THR A 114 8.32 -13.47 -9.59
N GLY A 115 8.03 -13.92 -8.36
CA GLY A 115 6.69 -13.87 -7.80
C GLY A 115 5.71 -14.81 -8.51
N SER A 116 4.52 -14.31 -8.80
CA SER A 116 3.42 -15.09 -9.34
C SER A 116 2.60 -14.30 -10.34
N ASP A 117 1.92 -15.03 -11.22
CA ASP A 117 0.98 -14.48 -12.20
C ASP A 117 -0.47 -14.74 -11.76
N PRO A 118 -1.41 -13.82 -12.04
CA PRO A 118 -2.83 -14.07 -11.83
C PRO A 118 -3.32 -15.27 -12.63
N VAL A 119 -4.17 -16.08 -12.01
CA VAL A 119 -4.86 -17.15 -12.74
C VAL A 119 -6.02 -16.54 -13.52
N ILE A 120 -5.89 -16.53 -14.85
CA ILE A 120 -6.98 -16.21 -15.77
C ILE A 120 -7.70 -17.52 -16.13
N LEU A 121 -9.01 -17.57 -15.90
CA LEU A 121 -9.83 -18.71 -16.27
C LEU A 121 -9.94 -18.81 -17.80
N PRO A 122 -9.80 -20.00 -18.39
CA PRO A 122 -9.87 -20.18 -19.84
C PRO A 122 -11.34 -20.19 -20.33
N LEU A 123 -12.09 -19.13 -20.01
CA LEU A 123 -13.47 -18.95 -20.45
C LEU A 123 -13.47 -18.38 -21.88
N PRO A 124 -14.46 -18.73 -22.72
CA PRO A 124 -14.68 -17.98 -23.96
C PRO A 124 -14.84 -16.48 -23.65
N GLY A 125 -14.08 -15.63 -24.34
CA GLY A 125 -14.04 -14.19 -24.12
C GLY A 125 -13.06 -13.69 -23.05
N HIS A 126 -12.20 -14.54 -22.46
CA HIS A 126 -11.22 -14.11 -21.45
C HIS A 126 -10.16 -13.12 -21.94
N ASP A 127 -9.91 -13.07 -23.25
CA ASP A 127 -8.97 -12.13 -23.87
C ASP A 127 -9.63 -10.81 -24.32
N LEU A 128 -10.93 -10.63 -24.06
CA LEU A 128 -11.63 -9.40 -24.45
C LEU A 128 -11.10 -8.18 -23.68
N PRO A 129 -10.98 -7.01 -24.34
CA PRO A 129 -10.73 -5.75 -23.65
C PRO A 129 -11.72 -5.53 -22.50
N GLY A 130 -11.18 -5.17 -21.32
CA GLY A 130 -11.95 -5.01 -20.08
C GLY A 130 -12.00 -6.27 -19.21
N VAL A 131 -11.44 -7.39 -19.64
CA VAL A 131 -11.14 -8.55 -18.78
C VAL A 131 -9.72 -8.41 -18.25
N ILE A 132 -9.56 -8.38 -16.92
CA ILE A 132 -8.25 -8.17 -16.29
C ILE A 132 -8.05 -9.04 -15.05
N GLY A 133 -6.79 -9.22 -14.66
CA GLY A 133 -6.44 -9.68 -13.33
C GLY A 133 -6.47 -8.55 -12.31
N PHE A 134 -5.93 -8.82 -11.12
CA PHE A 134 -5.62 -7.77 -10.16
C PHE A 134 -4.32 -8.10 -9.45
N ARG A 135 -3.23 -7.41 -9.81
CA ARG A 135 -1.90 -7.80 -9.35
C ARG A 135 -0.92 -6.65 -9.26
N ASP A 136 -0.96 -5.70 -10.16
CA ASP A 136 0.01 -4.60 -10.22
C ASP A 136 -0.65 -3.22 -10.35
N ILE A 137 0.16 -2.18 -10.45
CA ILE A 137 -0.30 -0.80 -10.64
C ILE A 137 -1.05 -0.64 -11.97
N HIS A 138 -0.66 -1.36 -13.02
CA HIS A 138 -1.31 -1.29 -14.33
C HIS A 138 -2.75 -1.80 -14.26
N ASP A 139 -3.00 -2.89 -13.53
CA ASP A 139 -4.35 -3.40 -13.29
C ASP A 139 -5.21 -2.37 -12.53
N VAL A 140 -4.66 -1.72 -11.50
CA VAL A 140 -5.35 -0.67 -10.75
C VAL A 140 -5.69 0.53 -11.62
N ASP A 141 -4.73 1.01 -12.40
CA ASP A 141 -4.95 2.11 -13.34
C ASP A 141 -6.02 1.77 -14.37
N THR A 142 -6.04 0.52 -14.85
CA THR A 142 -7.05 0.04 -15.80
C THR A 142 -8.43 0.03 -15.17
N MET A 143 -8.56 -0.44 -13.93
CA MET A 143 -9.79 -0.38 -13.15
C MET A 143 -10.27 1.07 -12.93
N ILE A 144 -9.39 1.96 -12.49
CA ILE A 144 -9.71 3.37 -12.25
C ILE A 144 -10.09 4.10 -13.54
N LYS A 145 -9.49 3.74 -14.68
CA LYS A 145 -9.89 4.28 -15.99
C LYS A 145 -11.30 3.82 -16.35
N ALA A 146 -11.62 2.54 -16.16
CA ALA A 146 -12.93 2.00 -16.48
C ALA A 146 -14.06 2.67 -15.68
N THR A 147 -13.81 3.05 -14.41
CA THR A 147 -14.84 3.68 -13.56
C THR A 147 -15.29 5.05 -14.06
N LYS A 148 -14.51 5.72 -14.92
CA LYS A 148 -14.84 7.03 -15.50
C LYS A 148 -15.97 6.94 -16.54
N ASP A 149 -15.92 5.91 -17.37
CA ASP A 149 -16.78 5.78 -18.55
C ASP A 149 -17.87 4.70 -18.36
N HIS A 150 -17.78 3.90 -17.29
CA HIS A 150 -18.59 2.71 -17.09
C HIS A 150 -19.19 2.61 -15.69
N LYS A 151 -20.16 1.70 -15.53
CA LYS A 151 -20.94 1.57 -14.28
C LYS A 151 -21.01 0.17 -13.73
N ASN A 152 -20.84 -0.88 -14.53
CA ASN A 152 -21.05 -2.25 -14.07
C ASN A 152 -19.72 -3.01 -14.01
N ALA A 153 -19.43 -3.64 -12.88
CA ALA A 153 -18.28 -4.50 -12.72
C ALA A 153 -18.68 -5.89 -12.23
N VAL A 154 -18.01 -6.90 -12.77
CA VAL A 154 -18.08 -8.26 -12.26
C VAL A 154 -16.72 -8.65 -11.71
N VAL A 155 -16.69 -9.20 -10.50
CA VAL A 155 -15.47 -9.77 -9.91
C VAL A 155 -15.66 -11.27 -9.75
N ILE A 156 -14.87 -12.08 -10.44
CA ILE A 156 -14.87 -13.53 -10.29
C ILE A 156 -13.89 -13.90 -9.17
N GLY A 157 -14.44 -14.46 -8.08
CA GLY A 157 -13.69 -14.92 -6.91
C GLY A 157 -14.10 -14.20 -5.62
N GLY A 158 -14.66 -14.94 -4.66
CA GLY A 158 -15.03 -14.47 -3.33
C GLY A 158 -13.94 -14.60 -2.27
N GLY A 159 -12.67 -14.62 -2.67
CA GLY A 159 -11.51 -14.62 -1.78
C GLY A 159 -11.05 -13.19 -1.42
N LEU A 160 -10.00 -13.06 -0.59
CA LEU A 160 -9.52 -11.76 -0.08
C LEU A 160 -9.38 -10.70 -1.18
N LEU A 161 -8.58 -11.01 -2.19
CA LEU A 161 -8.25 -10.06 -3.26
C LEU A 161 -9.47 -9.68 -4.09
N GLY A 162 -10.38 -10.62 -4.33
CA GLY A 162 -11.62 -10.36 -5.05
C GLY A 162 -12.57 -9.46 -4.26
N LEU A 163 -12.71 -9.68 -2.95
CA LEU A 163 -13.53 -8.83 -2.09
C LEU A 163 -12.92 -7.43 -1.92
N GLU A 164 -11.59 -7.34 -1.80
CA GLU A 164 -10.86 -6.07 -1.79
C GLU A 164 -11.04 -5.30 -3.11
N ALA A 165 -10.94 -5.97 -4.26
CA ALA A 165 -11.20 -5.38 -5.59
C ALA A 165 -12.64 -4.90 -5.73
N ALA A 166 -13.60 -5.74 -5.33
CA ALA A 166 -15.02 -5.43 -5.41
C ALA A 166 -15.38 -4.20 -4.58
N ASN A 167 -14.87 -4.13 -3.35
CA ASN A 167 -15.04 -2.97 -2.48
C ASN A 167 -14.36 -1.72 -3.08
N GLY A 168 -13.17 -1.85 -3.65
CA GLY A 168 -12.46 -0.75 -4.32
C GLY A 168 -13.25 -0.17 -5.50
N LEU A 169 -13.73 -1.01 -6.42
CA LEU A 169 -14.56 -0.60 -7.56
C LEU A 169 -15.90 0.01 -7.13
N MET A 170 -16.51 -0.54 -6.08
CA MET A 170 -17.75 0.00 -5.51
C MET A 170 -17.53 1.40 -4.93
N LYS A 171 -16.43 1.62 -4.19
CA LYS A 171 -16.06 2.95 -3.68
C LYS A 171 -15.77 3.95 -4.81
N GLN A 172 -15.33 3.47 -5.97
CA GLN A 172 -15.20 4.27 -7.20
C GLN A 172 -16.55 4.54 -7.92
N GLY A 173 -17.66 4.08 -7.36
CA GLY A 173 -19.02 4.38 -7.85
C GLY A 173 -19.55 3.41 -8.89
N MET A 174 -19.01 2.20 -8.98
CA MET A 174 -19.54 1.12 -9.83
C MET A 174 -20.56 0.26 -9.08
N GLU A 175 -21.53 -0.30 -9.81
CA GLU A 175 -22.32 -1.43 -9.36
C GLU A 175 -21.52 -2.71 -9.54
N VAL A 176 -21.22 -3.40 -8.43
CA VAL A 176 -20.33 -4.55 -8.45
C VAL A 176 -21.08 -5.83 -8.06
N THR A 177 -20.93 -6.87 -8.88
CA THR A 177 -21.38 -8.22 -8.56
C THR A 177 -20.18 -9.16 -8.41
N VAL A 178 -20.03 -9.76 -7.23
CA VAL A 178 -19.04 -10.81 -6.98
C VAL A 178 -19.66 -12.16 -7.36
N VAL A 179 -18.97 -12.90 -8.22
CA VAL A 179 -19.37 -14.25 -8.64
C VAL A 179 -18.42 -15.23 -7.99
N HIS A 180 -18.96 -16.15 -7.19
CA HIS A 180 -18.17 -17.14 -6.46
C HIS A 180 -18.73 -18.54 -6.63
N LEU A 181 -17.82 -19.50 -6.87
CA LEU A 181 -18.20 -20.88 -7.15
C LEU A 181 -18.70 -21.61 -5.90
N MET A 182 -18.16 -21.27 -4.73
CA MET A 182 -18.55 -21.89 -3.46
C MET A 182 -19.76 -21.15 -2.86
N ASP A 183 -20.39 -21.78 -1.86
CA ASP A 183 -21.56 -21.23 -1.16
C ASP A 183 -21.22 -20.24 -0.03
N THR A 184 -19.93 -20.11 0.26
CA THR A 184 -19.35 -19.35 1.37
C THR A 184 -18.16 -18.53 0.88
N LEU A 185 -18.06 -17.29 1.32
CA LEU A 185 -16.92 -16.41 1.01
C LEU A 185 -15.68 -16.81 1.81
N MET A 186 -14.50 -16.65 1.21
CA MET A 186 -13.21 -16.95 1.84
C MET A 186 -13.18 -18.34 2.49
N GLU A 187 -13.71 -19.38 1.82
CA GLU A 187 -13.87 -20.74 2.35
C GLU A 187 -12.57 -21.43 2.76
N ARG A 188 -11.42 -20.87 2.35
CA ARG A 188 -10.08 -21.32 2.76
C ARG A 188 -9.59 -20.67 4.05
N GLN A 189 -10.26 -19.62 4.52
CA GLN A 189 -9.84 -18.80 5.66
C GLN A 189 -10.96 -18.56 6.68
N LEU A 190 -12.22 -18.78 6.33
CA LEU A 190 -13.37 -18.63 7.20
C LEU A 190 -14.20 -19.90 7.20
N ASP A 191 -14.83 -20.19 8.34
CA ASP A 191 -15.92 -21.14 8.38
C ASP A 191 -17.22 -20.54 7.83
N VAL A 192 -18.26 -21.38 7.71
CA VAL A 192 -19.56 -20.99 7.16
C VAL A 192 -20.19 -19.83 7.93
N THR A 193 -20.04 -19.79 9.25
CA THR A 193 -20.67 -18.75 10.08
C THR A 193 -20.03 -17.39 9.80
N ALA A 194 -18.71 -17.29 9.91
CA ALA A 194 -17.98 -16.06 9.64
C ALA A 194 -18.11 -15.63 8.17
N GLY A 195 -18.10 -16.59 7.23
CA GLY A 195 -18.29 -16.31 5.80
C GLY A 195 -19.68 -15.74 5.47
N LYS A 196 -20.75 -16.23 6.11
CA LYS A 196 -22.11 -15.68 5.98
C LYS A 196 -22.24 -14.29 6.62
N MET A 197 -21.60 -14.06 7.77
CA MET A 197 -21.57 -12.74 8.40
C MET A 197 -20.85 -11.72 7.52
N LEU A 198 -19.72 -12.11 6.92
CA LEU A 198 -19.00 -11.30 5.95
C LEU A 198 -19.87 -10.95 4.74
N GLN A 199 -20.52 -11.96 4.14
CA GLN A 199 -21.41 -11.75 3.00
C GLN A 199 -22.51 -10.74 3.33
N ALA A 200 -23.23 -10.93 4.44
CA ALA A 200 -24.32 -10.03 4.86
C ALA A 200 -23.80 -8.59 5.12
N ASN A 201 -22.62 -8.45 5.72
CA ASN A 201 -22.02 -7.14 5.95
C ASN A 201 -21.71 -6.43 4.63
N LEU A 202 -21.11 -7.14 3.67
CA LEU A 202 -20.77 -6.60 2.35
C LEU A 202 -22.03 -6.28 1.50
N GLU A 203 -23.07 -7.12 1.58
CA GLU A 203 -24.36 -6.87 0.93
C GLU A 203 -25.02 -5.61 1.46
N SER A 204 -25.00 -5.38 2.78
CA SER A 204 -25.53 -4.16 3.39
C SER A 204 -24.81 -2.88 2.96
N ARG A 205 -23.59 -3.00 2.43
CA ARG A 205 -22.80 -1.90 1.86
C ARG A 205 -23.04 -1.69 0.37
N GLY A 206 -23.83 -2.55 -0.28
CA GLY A 206 -24.23 -2.42 -1.68
C GLY A 206 -23.56 -3.39 -2.66
N LEU A 207 -22.69 -4.29 -2.20
CA LEU A 207 -22.16 -5.35 -3.06
C LEU A 207 -23.25 -6.39 -3.36
N LYS A 208 -23.28 -6.88 -4.61
CA LYS A 208 -24.14 -7.98 -5.01
C LYS A 208 -23.32 -9.27 -5.09
N PHE A 209 -23.93 -10.41 -4.77
CA PHE A 209 -23.27 -11.71 -4.82
C PHE A 209 -24.07 -12.70 -5.65
N ALA A 210 -23.39 -13.39 -6.57
CA ALA A 210 -23.84 -14.63 -7.19
C ALA A 210 -23.01 -15.77 -6.58
N MET A 211 -23.56 -16.38 -5.53
CA MET A 211 -22.93 -17.50 -4.81
C MET A 211 -23.30 -18.83 -5.45
N SER A 212 -22.47 -19.85 -5.26
CA SER A 212 -22.65 -21.16 -5.90
C SER A 212 -22.82 -21.05 -7.43
N ALA A 213 -22.16 -20.05 -8.03
CA ALA A 213 -22.37 -19.64 -9.41
C ALA A 213 -21.17 -20.01 -10.27
N GLN A 214 -21.42 -20.77 -11.33
CA GLN A 214 -20.38 -21.17 -12.29
C GLN A 214 -20.38 -20.21 -13.48
N SER A 215 -19.26 -19.53 -13.70
CA SER A 215 -19.01 -18.73 -14.90
C SER A 215 -18.90 -19.62 -16.14
N GLU A 216 -19.61 -19.30 -17.22
CA GLU A 216 -19.61 -20.07 -18.47
C GLU A 216 -18.95 -19.33 -19.62
N THR A 217 -19.34 -18.07 -19.87
CA THR A 217 -18.84 -17.30 -21.02
C THR A 217 -18.83 -15.81 -20.71
N ILE A 218 -17.72 -15.16 -21.05
CA ILE A 218 -17.61 -13.70 -21.01
C ILE A 218 -18.15 -13.16 -22.33
N MET A 219 -19.19 -12.34 -22.23
CA MET A 219 -19.93 -11.83 -23.37
C MET A 219 -19.28 -10.57 -23.92
N GLY A 220 -19.28 -10.42 -25.24
CA GLY A 220 -18.73 -9.27 -25.94
C GLY A 220 -18.15 -9.63 -27.30
N GLU A 221 -18.02 -8.65 -28.18
CA GLU A 221 -17.30 -8.78 -29.47
C GLU A 221 -16.00 -7.96 -29.41
N ASP A 222 -16.11 -6.64 -29.30
CA ASP A 222 -14.95 -5.74 -29.22
C ASP A 222 -14.41 -5.55 -27.79
N ARG A 223 -15.26 -5.77 -26.79
CA ARG A 223 -14.95 -5.63 -25.35
C ARG A 223 -15.97 -6.40 -24.52
N VAL A 224 -15.67 -6.62 -23.26
CA VAL A 224 -16.62 -7.22 -22.31
C VAL A 224 -17.90 -6.37 -22.19
N THR A 225 -19.05 -7.04 -22.23
CA THR A 225 -20.39 -6.47 -21.98
C THR A 225 -21.14 -7.20 -20.87
N GLY A 226 -20.65 -8.37 -20.44
CA GLY A 226 -21.26 -9.13 -19.36
C GLY A 226 -20.64 -10.50 -19.15
N LEU A 227 -21.16 -11.22 -18.17
CA LEU A 227 -20.83 -12.60 -17.86
C LEU A 227 -22.10 -13.44 -17.92
N ARG A 228 -22.07 -14.53 -18.68
CA ARG A 228 -23.10 -15.58 -18.64
C ARG A 228 -22.65 -16.70 -17.69
N LEU A 229 -23.55 -17.09 -16.81
CA LEU A 229 -23.41 -18.21 -15.89
C LEU A 229 -23.96 -19.49 -16.53
N ALA A 230 -23.54 -20.65 -16.02
CA ALA A 230 -23.94 -21.96 -16.54
C ALA A 230 -25.45 -22.26 -16.40
N ASP A 231 -26.16 -21.55 -15.53
CA ASP A 231 -27.62 -21.64 -15.39
C ASP A 231 -28.38 -20.74 -16.38
N GLY A 232 -27.66 -20.02 -17.25
CA GLY A 232 -28.20 -19.08 -18.23
C GLY A 232 -28.38 -17.65 -17.70
N THR A 233 -28.09 -17.38 -16.42
CA THR A 233 -28.13 -16.02 -15.87
C THR A 233 -27.08 -15.14 -16.54
N GLU A 234 -27.47 -13.94 -16.93
CA GLU A 234 -26.57 -12.94 -17.51
C GLU A 234 -26.40 -11.75 -16.57
N ILE A 235 -25.15 -11.40 -16.29
CA ILE A 235 -24.78 -10.28 -15.43
C ILE A 235 -24.08 -9.22 -16.30
N PRO A 236 -24.60 -7.98 -16.40
CA PRO A 236 -23.95 -6.94 -17.19
C PRO A 236 -22.61 -6.55 -16.57
N ALA A 237 -21.59 -6.33 -17.40
CA ALA A 237 -20.25 -6.00 -16.96
C ALA A 237 -19.52 -5.19 -18.03
N ASP A 238 -19.06 -3.99 -17.67
CA ASP A 238 -18.20 -3.16 -18.51
C ASP A 238 -16.71 -3.44 -18.24
N ILE A 239 -16.42 -4.00 -17.07
CA ILE A 239 -15.13 -4.52 -16.64
C ILE A 239 -15.35 -5.84 -15.88
N LEU A 240 -14.47 -6.80 -16.12
CA LEU A 240 -14.48 -8.09 -15.44
C LEU A 240 -13.11 -8.35 -14.81
N VAL A 241 -13.07 -8.48 -13.49
CA VAL A 241 -11.84 -8.75 -12.73
C VAL A 241 -11.80 -10.21 -12.33
N MET A 242 -10.74 -10.92 -12.68
CA MET A 242 -10.49 -12.29 -12.23
C MET A 242 -9.56 -12.30 -11.02
N ALA A 243 -10.09 -12.71 -9.87
CA ALA A 243 -9.37 -12.82 -8.61
C ALA A 243 -9.49 -14.25 -8.05
N VAL A 244 -9.20 -15.25 -8.88
CA VAL A 244 -9.37 -16.69 -8.58
C VAL A 244 -8.08 -17.39 -8.12
N GLY A 245 -7.09 -16.61 -7.70
CA GLY A 245 -5.79 -17.09 -7.20
C GLY A 245 -4.63 -16.74 -8.11
N ILE A 246 -3.44 -17.17 -7.69
CA ILE A 246 -2.16 -16.92 -8.33
C ILE A 246 -1.43 -18.22 -8.64
N ARG A 247 -0.55 -18.19 -9.64
CA ARG A 247 0.34 -19.28 -10.01
C ARG A 247 1.79 -18.83 -9.87
N PRO A 248 2.65 -19.57 -9.14
CA PRO A 248 4.08 -19.28 -9.10
C PRO A 248 4.67 -19.13 -10.50
N ASN A 249 5.46 -18.09 -10.74
CA ASN A 249 6.10 -17.89 -12.03
C ASN A 249 7.30 -18.83 -12.15
N THR A 250 7.16 -19.88 -12.95
CA THR A 250 8.20 -20.91 -13.17
C THR A 250 8.76 -20.87 -14.60
N THR A 251 8.41 -19.88 -15.41
CA THR A 251 8.79 -19.81 -16.83
C THR A 251 10.31 -19.85 -16.99
N LEU A 252 11.04 -18.98 -16.30
CA LEU A 252 12.50 -18.96 -16.36
C LEU A 252 13.14 -20.26 -15.87
N ALA A 253 12.57 -20.86 -14.82
CA ALA A 253 13.05 -22.13 -14.30
C ALA A 253 12.86 -23.27 -15.32
N ALA A 254 11.72 -23.31 -16.00
CA ALA A 254 11.46 -24.27 -17.07
C ALA A 254 12.45 -24.11 -18.22
N ASP A 255 12.64 -22.88 -18.70
CA ASP A 255 13.50 -22.57 -19.85
C ASP A 255 14.97 -22.93 -19.58
N CYS A 256 15.47 -22.67 -18.37
CA CYS A 256 16.83 -23.02 -17.97
C CYS A 256 16.98 -24.40 -17.29
N ARG A 257 15.91 -25.21 -17.29
CA ARG A 257 15.87 -26.56 -16.71
C ARG A 257 16.29 -26.60 -15.24
N LEU A 258 15.92 -25.59 -14.46
CA LEU A 258 15.91 -25.68 -13.01
C LEU A 258 14.75 -26.58 -12.58
N HIS A 259 14.92 -27.25 -11.44
CA HIS A 259 13.86 -28.12 -10.93
C HIS A 259 12.71 -27.26 -10.39
N PHE A 260 11.51 -27.52 -10.90
CA PHE A 260 10.28 -26.90 -10.45
C PHE A 260 9.16 -27.95 -10.46
N GLU A 261 8.17 -27.74 -9.60
CA GLU A 261 6.92 -28.51 -9.59
C GLU A 261 5.77 -27.52 -9.73
N ARG A 262 5.10 -27.16 -8.62
CA ARG A 262 4.16 -26.03 -8.60
C ARG A 262 4.89 -24.69 -8.58
N GLY A 263 6.05 -24.64 -7.93
CA GLY A 263 6.98 -23.51 -7.90
C GLY A 263 8.42 -24.00 -8.09
N ILE A 264 9.38 -23.07 -8.14
CA ILE A 264 10.81 -23.37 -8.17
C ILE A 264 11.17 -24.07 -6.86
N VAL A 265 11.67 -25.29 -6.95
CA VAL A 265 11.96 -26.10 -5.76
C VAL A 265 13.27 -25.64 -5.13
N VAL A 266 13.22 -25.35 -3.83
CA VAL A 266 14.38 -24.92 -3.03
C VAL A 266 14.53 -25.75 -1.76
N ASP A 267 15.75 -25.79 -1.23
CA ASP A 267 16.04 -26.38 0.08
C ASP A 267 15.80 -25.42 1.25
N ASP A 268 16.15 -25.82 2.47
CA ASP A 268 16.00 -24.99 3.68
C ASP A 268 16.90 -23.72 3.70
N SER A 269 17.84 -23.58 2.76
CA SER A 269 18.65 -22.38 2.56
C SER A 269 18.13 -21.48 1.44
N MET A 270 16.97 -21.81 0.87
CA MET A 270 16.37 -21.16 -0.31
C MET A 270 17.22 -21.29 -1.58
N LEU A 271 18.16 -22.24 -1.58
CA LEU A 271 19.00 -22.54 -2.73
C LEU A 271 18.25 -23.48 -3.69
N THR A 272 18.36 -23.21 -4.99
CA THR A 272 17.83 -24.12 -6.02
C THR A 272 18.80 -25.30 -6.22
N PHE A 273 18.47 -26.22 -7.13
CA PHE A 273 19.42 -27.27 -7.55
C PHE A 273 20.71 -26.74 -8.20
N ASP A 274 20.74 -25.46 -8.61
CA ASP A 274 21.96 -24.81 -9.05
C ASP A 274 22.60 -24.03 -7.90
N PRO A 275 23.86 -24.32 -7.52
CA PRO A 275 24.52 -23.67 -6.38
C PRO A 275 24.81 -22.18 -6.59
N SER A 276 24.60 -21.65 -7.81
CA SER A 276 24.74 -20.22 -8.09
C SER A 276 23.40 -19.47 -8.06
N ILE A 277 22.27 -20.17 -7.88
CA ILE A 277 20.93 -19.60 -8.04
C ILE A 277 20.09 -19.86 -6.78
N TYR A 278 19.67 -18.78 -6.13
CA TYR A 278 18.66 -18.76 -5.08
C TYR A 278 17.31 -18.40 -5.67
N ALA A 279 16.22 -18.80 -5.02
CA ALA A 279 14.88 -18.33 -5.35
C ALA A 279 14.10 -18.02 -4.08
N ILE A 280 13.28 -16.97 -4.10
CA ILE A 280 12.44 -16.54 -2.98
C ILE A 280 11.09 -16.01 -3.46
N GLY A 281 10.14 -15.89 -2.53
CA GLY A 281 8.86 -15.27 -2.82
C GLY A 281 7.84 -16.28 -3.34
N GLU A 282 6.79 -15.76 -3.98
CA GLU A 282 5.67 -16.58 -4.46
C GLU A 282 6.06 -17.55 -5.60
N CYS A 283 7.22 -17.35 -6.24
CA CYS A 283 7.70 -18.27 -7.28
C CYS A 283 8.24 -19.58 -6.69
N VAL A 284 8.44 -19.66 -5.37
CA VAL A 284 9.11 -20.78 -4.70
C VAL A 284 8.14 -21.83 -4.20
N GLN A 285 8.59 -23.09 -4.27
CA GLN A 285 8.05 -24.21 -3.52
C GLN A 285 9.10 -24.70 -2.51
N HIS A 286 8.81 -24.56 -1.22
CA HIS A 286 9.64 -25.09 -0.12
C HIS A 286 8.89 -26.21 0.58
N ARG A 287 9.50 -27.41 0.68
CA ARG A 287 8.91 -28.61 1.30
C ARG A 287 7.48 -28.93 0.80
N GLY A 288 7.23 -28.73 -0.49
CA GLY A 288 5.94 -28.98 -1.12
C GLY A 288 4.91 -27.85 -0.98
N ILE A 289 5.26 -26.76 -0.30
CA ILE A 289 4.35 -25.63 -0.05
C ILE A 289 4.81 -24.40 -0.86
N ALA A 290 3.86 -23.75 -1.53
CA ALA A 290 4.06 -22.46 -2.18
C ALA A 290 3.25 -21.39 -1.45
N TYR A 291 3.93 -20.42 -0.84
CA TYR A 291 3.30 -19.37 -0.04
C TYR A 291 2.94 -18.15 -0.91
N GLY A 292 1.74 -17.61 -0.68
CA GLY A 292 1.23 -16.38 -1.33
C GLY A 292 1.01 -15.24 -0.34
N LEU A 293 1.83 -15.16 0.71
CA LEU A 293 1.68 -14.22 1.83
C LEU A 293 3.04 -13.62 2.20
N VAL A 294 3.07 -12.32 2.46
CA VAL A 294 4.31 -11.55 2.65
C VAL A 294 5.16 -12.02 3.82
N ALA A 295 4.57 -12.37 4.97
CA ALA A 295 5.31 -12.83 6.14
C ALA A 295 6.25 -14.02 5.82
N PRO A 296 5.74 -15.14 5.25
CA PRO A 296 6.60 -16.21 4.74
C PRO A 296 7.69 -15.73 3.77
N LEU A 297 7.38 -14.82 2.86
CA LEU A 297 8.36 -14.36 1.87
C LEU A 297 9.48 -13.53 2.50
N PHE A 298 9.19 -12.79 3.57
CA PHE A 298 10.18 -12.01 4.30
C PHE A 298 11.09 -12.90 5.14
N GLU A 299 10.53 -13.93 5.79
CA GLU A 299 11.33 -14.99 6.42
C GLU A 299 12.27 -15.68 5.43
N GLN A 300 11.80 -15.98 4.22
CA GLN A 300 12.65 -16.51 3.13
C GLN A 300 13.75 -15.50 2.73
N GLY A 301 13.43 -14.22 2.66
CA GLY A 301 14.38 -13.15 2.34
C GLY A 301 15.53 -13.07 3.34
N ARG A 302 15.25 -13.14 4.64
CA ARG A 302 16.26 -13.20 5.71
C ARG A 302 17.19 -14.40 5.59
N VAL A 303 16.63 -15.56 5.25
CA VAL A 303 17.41 -16.78 5.02
C VAL A 303 18.35 -16.58 3.84
N VAL A 304 17.84 -16.13 2.68
CA VAL A 304 18.68 -15.86 1.51
C VAL A 304 19.77 -14.82 1.79
N ALA A 305 19.43 -13.72 2.46
CA ALA A 305 20.40 -12.69 2.82
C ALA A 305 21.56 -13.28 3.65
N ASN A 306 21.25 -14.11 4.65
CA ASN A 306 22.25 -14.79 5.48
C ASN A 306 23.18 -15.71 4.68
N HIS A 307 22.63 -16.44 3.70
CA HIS A 307 23.42 -17.34 2.85
C HIS A 307 24.23 -16.58 1.78
N LEU A 308 23.65 -15.53 1.18
CA LEU A 308 24.36 -14.65 0.24
C LEU A 308 25.49 -13.88 0.94
N ALA A 309 25.31 -13.50 2.20
CA ALA A 309 26.34 -12.90 3.06
C ALA A 309 27.44 -13.88 3.51
N GLU A 310 27.40 -15.15 3.06
CA GLU A 310 28.36 -16.21 3.39
C GLU A 310 28.39 -16.62 4.88
N LEU A 311 27.32 -16.33 5.63
CA LEU A 311 27.20 -16.71 7.04
C LEU A 311 26.60 -18.12 7.21
N GLY A 312 25.54 -18.43 6.44
CA GLY A 312 25.03 -19.78 6.22
C GLY A 312 24.48 -20.54 7.43
N PHE A 313 24.03 -19.84 8.48
CA PHE A 313 23.55 -20.46 9.73
C PHE A 313 22.02 -20.40 9.91
N ILE A 314 21.31 -19.58 9.14
CA ILE A 314 19.84 -19.50 9.20
C ILE A 314 19.23 -20.53 8.24
N THR A 315 18.13 -21.17 8.64
CA THR A 315 17.38 -22.09 7.76
C THR A 315 15.88 -21.82 7.84
N TYR A 316 15.20 -21.90 6.71
CA TYR A 316 13.76 -21.77 6.62
C TYR A 316 13.09 -23.13 6.86
N LYS A 317 12.13 -23.18 7.79
CA LYS A 317 11.43 -24.43 8.17
C LYS A 317 9.97 -24.48 7.71
N GLY A 318 9.53 -23.46 6.97
CA GLY A 318 8.12 -23.20 6.70
C GLY A 318 7.54 -22.21 7.71
N SER A 319 6.44 -21.57 7.34
CA SER A 319 5.77 -20.55 8.16
C SER A 319 4.36 -20.99 8.49
N MET A 320 3.91 -20.71 9.72
CA MET A 320 2.49 -20.66 9.99
C MET A 320 1.92 -19.35 9.46
N THR A 321 0.68 -19.40 8.98
CA THR A 321 0.07 -18.24 8.31
C THR A 321 -1.15 -17.77 9.09
N SER A 322 -1.32 -16.45 9.11
CA SER A 322 -2.54 -15.80 9.53
C SER A 322 -3.08 -14.92 8.40
N THR A 323 -4.39 -14.72 8.40
CA THR A 323 -5.10 -13.96 7.39
C THR A 323 -5.92 -12.85 8.04
N LYS A 324 -5.87 -11.66 7.44
CA LYS A 324 -6.75 -10.52 7.73
C LYS A 324 -7.25 -9.93 6.42
N LEU A 325 -8.50 -9.47 6.38
CA LEU A 325 -9.08 -8.78 5.23
C LEU A 325 -8.92 -7.26 5.37
N LYS A 326 -8.64 -6.56 4.26
CA LYS A 326 -8.38 -5.11 4.25
C LYS A 326 -9.55 -4.32 3.68
N VAL A 327 -10.76 -4.67 4.12
CA VAL A 327 -11.95 -3.88 3.79
C VAL A 327 -12.25 -3.00 5.00
N THR A 328 -12.16 -1.68 4.84
CA THR A 328 -12.34 -0.70 5.92
C THR A 328 -13.62 -0.98 6.71
N GLY A 329 -13.52 -1.14 8.02
CA GLY A 329 -14.65 -1.42 8.91
C GLY A 329 -15.16 -2.87 8.87
N ILE A 330 -14.37 -3.81 8.36
CA ILE A 330 -14.60 -5.25 8.54
C ILE A 330 -13.36 -5.86 9.15
N ASP A 331 -13.48 -6.28 10.41
CA ASP A 331 -12.41 -6.93 11.14
C ASP A 331 -12.60 -8.44 11.09
N LEU A 332 -11.63 -9.14 10.50
CA LEU A 332 -11.57 -10.60 10.54
C LEU A 332 -10.14 -11.09 10.72
N PHE A 333 -10.01 -12.22 11.39
CA PHE A 333 -8.75 -12.89 11.63
C PHE A 333 -8.93 -14.40 11.50
N SER A 334 -7.99 -15.07 10.83
CA SER A 334 -7.90 -16.53 10.92
C SER A 334 -6.48 -17.04 10.87
N ALA A 335 -6.25 -18.19 11.50
CA ALA A 335 -4.97 -18.87 11.52
C ALA A 335 -5.14 -20.37 11.79
N GLY A 336 -4.16 -21.15 11.34
CA GLY A 336 -4.08 -22.59 11.62
C GLY A 336 -5.22 -23.42 11.00
N ASP A 337 -5.43 -24.61 11.55
CA ASP A 337 -6.54 -25.50 11.20
C ASP A 337 -7.77 -25.20 12.07
N PHE A 338 -8.63 -24.33 11.56
CA PHE A 338 -9.88 -23.92 12.20
C PHE A 338 -11.10 -24.78 11.81
N ILE A 339 -10.90 -25.77 10.95
CA ILE A 339 -11.94 -26.75 10.60
C ILE A 339 -11.95 -27.86 11.64
N GLY A 340 -10.77 -28.41 11.94
CA GLY A 340 -10.60 -29.52 12.88
C GLY A 340 -11.07 -30.86 12.31
N ASP A 341 -10.99 -31.88 13.17
CA ASP A 341 -11.48 -33.25 12.91
C ASP A 341 -12.10 -33.88 14.18
N ASP A 342 -12.50 -35.15 14.11
CA ASP A 342 -13.12 -35.88 15.24
C ASP A 342 -12.20 -36.02 16.48
N THR A 343 -10.93 -35.63 16.38
CA THR A 343 -9.95 -35.61 17.48
C THR A 343 -9.74 -34.22 18.09
N THR A 344 -10.47 -33.22 17.60
CA THR A 344 -10.37 -31.82 18.04
C THR A 344 -11.63 -31.36 18.79
N GLU A 345 -11.49 -30.26 19.52
CA GLU A 345 -12.57 -29.65 20.30
C GLU A 345 -12.74 -28.18 19.90
N ASP A 346 -14.00 -27.79 19.67
CA ASP A 346 -14.36 -26.41 19.34
C ASP A 346 -14.78 -25.63 20.59
N ILE A 347 -14.27 -24.41 20.74
CA ILE A 347 -14.82 -23.41 21.67
C ILE A 347 -15.34 -22.24 20.86
N VAL A 348 -16.65 -21.96 20.97
CA VAL A 348 -17.34 -20.99 20.10
C VAL A 348 -18.06 -19.93 20.92
N PHE A 349 -17.86 -18.66 20.54
CA PHE A 349 -18.66 -17.51 20.93
C PHE A 349 -19.33 -16.94 19.69
N ASN A 350 -20.65 -16.75 19.73
CA ASN A 350 -21.43 -16.24 18.59
C ASN A 350 -22.49 -15.24 19.07
N ASP A 351 -22.28 -13.97 18.75
CA ASP A 351 -23.20 -12.87 18.99
C ASP A 351 -23.48 -12.11 17.68
N PRO A 352 -24.43 -12.60 16.86
CA PRO A 352 -24.78 -11.98 15.58
C PRO A 352 -25.33 -10.56 15.72
N GLY A 353 -25.96 -10.24 16.86
CA GLY A 353 -26.54 -8.92 17.12
C GLY A 353 -25.48 -7.83 17.25
N ASN A 354 -24.37 -8.15 17.93
CA ASN A 354 -23.20 -7.28 17.99
C ASN A 354 -22.21 -7.51 16.83
N GLY A 355 -22.50 -8.43 15.92
CA GLY A 355 -21.64 -8.76 14.79
C GLY A 355 -20.32 -9.43 15.18
N SER A 356 -20.26 -10.13 16.33
CA SER A 356 -19.05 -10.75 16.86
C SER A 356 -19.12 -12.28 16.81
N TYR A 357 -18.06 -12.90 16.32
CA TYR A 357 -17.90 -14.34 16.28
C TYR A 357 -16.45 -14.72 16.58
N LYS A 358 -16.26 -15.69 17.48
CA LYS A 358 -14.94 -16.25 17.80
C LYS A 358 -15.05 -17.77 17.86
N LYS A 359 -14.20 -18.46 17.13
CA LYS A 359 -14.04 -19.91 17.17
C LYS A 359 -12.56 -20.25 17.39
N LEU A 360 -12.29 -21.12 18.35
CA LEU A 360 -10.99 -21.75 18.57
C LEU A 360 -11.14 -23.27 18.40
N VAL A 361 -10.20 -23.89 17.70
CA VAL A 361 -10.09 -25.34 17.57
C VAL A 361 -8.89 -25.79 18.39
N LEU A 362 -9.10 -26.75 19.29
CA LEU A 362 -8.07 -27.27 20.18
C LEU A 362 -7.86 -28.77 19.97
N LYS A 363 -6.63 -29.22 20.19
CA LYS A 363 -6.25 -30.63 20.24
C LYS A 363 -5.33 -30.84 21.43
N ASP A 364 -5.69 -31.74 22.33
CA ASP A 364 -4.91 -32.07 23.53
C ASP A 364 -4.52 -30.83 24.38
N GLY A 365 -5.38 -29.81 24.42
CA GLY A 365 -5.12 -28.55 25.14
C GLY A 365 -4.37 -27.48 24.35
N VAL A 366 -3.93 -27.75 23.12
CA VAL A 366 -3.21 -26.80 22.26
C VAL A 366 -4.12 -26.27 21.16
N ILE A 367 -4.11 -24.96 20.93
CA ILE A 367 -4.86 -24.32 19.84
C ILE A 367 -4.26 -24.75 18.50
N GLN A 368 -5.09 -25.37 17.65
CA GLN A 368 -4.75 -25.76 16.27
C GLN A 368 -5.22 -24.73 15.25
N GLY A 369 -6.30 -23.99 15.55
CA GLY A 369 -6.84 -22.98 14.66
C GLY A 369 -7.72 -21.95 15.36
N ALA A 370 -7.89 -20.80 14.70
CA ALA A 370 -8.75 -19.73 15.17
C ALA A 370 -9.45 -19.02 14.00
N VAL A 371 -10.72 -18.64 14.19
CA VAL A 371 -11.50 -17.75 13.31
C VAL A 371 -12.18 -16.71 14.18
N LEU A 372 -11.89 -15.44 13.92
CA LEU A 372 -12.50 -14.29 14.60
C LEU A 372 -13.13 -13.35 13.57
N TYR A 373 -14.30 -12.82 13.88
CA TYR A 373 -15.00 -11.84 13.06
C TYR A 373 -15.64 -10.77 13.97
N GLY A 374 -15.52 -9.51 13.57
CA GLY A 374 -15.93 -8.35 14.37
C GLY A 374 -14.91 -8.02 15.46
N ASP A 375 -14.88 -8.80 16.54
CA ASP A 375 -13.86 -8.64 17.58
C ASP A 375 -12.66 -9.55 17.30
N THR A 376 -11.57 -8.96 16.79
CA THR A 376 -10.36 -9.67 16.38
C THR A 376 -9.12 -9.34 17.23
N VAL A 377 -9.30 -8.60 18.32
CA VAL A 377 -8.19 -8.06 19.14
C VAL A 377 -7.25 -9.18 19.62
N ASP A 378 -7.81 -10.32 20.00
CA ASP A 378 -7.06 -11.47 20.53
C ASP A 378 -6.38 -12.34 19.46
N GLY A 379 -6.56 -12.04 18.17
CA GLY A 379 -6.09 -12.90 17.08
C GLY A 379 -4.58 -13.15 17.12
N ALA A 380 -3.78 -12.10 17.39
CA ALA A 380 -2.34 -12.21 17.51
C ALA A 380 -1.93 -13.10 18.71
N TRP A 381 -2.64 -13.00 19.82
CA TRP A 381 -2.38 -13.81 21.01
C TRP A 381 -2.66 -15.29 20.75
N TYR A 382 -3.79 -15.64 20.13
CA TYR A 382 -4.08 -17.03 19.74
C TYR A 382 -3.06 -17.58 18.75
N PHE A 383 -2.59 -16.75 17.82
CA PHE A 383 -1.54 -17.14 16.87
C PHE A 383 -0.23 -17.47 17.57
N GLN A 384 0.16 -16.65 18.55
CA GLN A 384 1.35 -16.90 19.36
C GLN A 384 1.22 -18.21 20.16
N LEU A 385 0.10 -18.43 20.85
CA LEU A 385 -0.13 -19.67 21.60
C LEU A 385 -0.05 -20.92 20.70
N MET A 386 -0.58 -20.84 19.48
CA MET A 386 -0.49 -21.89 18.47
C MET A 386 0.96 -22.12 18.03
N ARG A 387 1.74 -21.05 17.81
CA ARG A 387 3.14 -21.13 17.38
C ARG A 387 4.02 -21.76 18.43
N ASP A 388 3.78 -21.41 19.68
CA ASP A 388 4.54 -21.91 20.82
C ASP A 388 4.06 -23.29 21.29
N GLN A 389 3.00 -23.83 20.68
CA GLN A 389 2.36 -25.09 21.09
C GLN A 389 2.01 -25.08 22.58
N THR A 390 1.48 -23.95 23.05
CA THR A 390 1.19 -23.73 24.48
C THR A 390 0.01 -24.59 24.93
N ASP A 391 0.16 -25.28 26.06
CA ASP A 391 -0.96 -25.94 26.74
C ASP A 391 -1.88 -24.89 27.37
N THR A 392 -3.14 -24.87 26.96
CA THR A 392 -4.15 -23.90 27.36
C THR A 392 -5.19 -24.47 28.33
N GLN A 393 -5.00 -25.70 28.84
CA GLN A 393 -5.98 -26.34 29.74
C GLN A 393 -6.31 -25.49 30.97
N ASP A 394 -5.30 -24.90 31.61
CA ASP A 394 -5.46 -24.10 32.82
C ASP A 394 -6.24 -22.80 32.58
N ILE A 395 -6.22 -22.29 31.35
CA ILE A 395 -6.87 -21.04 30.97
C ILE A 395 -8.12 -21.24 30.10
N ARG A 396 -8.53 -22.49 29.87
CA ARG A 396 -9.56 -22.86 28.89
C ARG A 396 -10.89 -22.13 29.10
N SER A 397 -11.33 -21.96 30.35
CA SER A 397 -12.60 -21.28 30.67
C SER A 397 -12.59 -19.79 30.37
N HIS A 398 -11.41 -19.18 30.28
CA HIS A 398 -11.22 -17.76 30.02
C HIS A 398 -10.68 -17.47 28.62
N LEU A 399 -10.25 -18.52 27.90
CA LEU A 399 -9.54 -18.43 26.63
C LEU A 399 -10.26 -17.56 25.60
N LEU A 400 -11.58 -17.74 25.40
CA LEU A 400 -12.36 -16.96 24.41
C LEU A 400 -12.54 -15.48 24.77
N PHE A 401 -12.38 -15.12 26.04
CA PHE A 401 -12.53 -13.73 26.50
C PHE A 401 -11.23 -12.94 26.36
N GLY A 402 -10.17 -13.58 25.86
CA GLY A 402 -8.93 -12.89 25.53
C GLY A 402 -7.94 -12.76 26.68
N GLN A 403 -6.73 -12.33 26.33
CA GLN A 403 -5.58 -12.29 27.26
C GLN A 403 -5.86 -11.41 28.49
N SER A 404 -6.61 -10.31 28.32
CA SER A 404 -6.95 -9.38 29.39
C SER A 404 -7.82 -9.99 30.49
N HIS A 405 -8.51 -11.10 30.22
CA HIS A 405 -9.42 -11.76 31.16
C HIS A 405 -8.78 -12.92 31.93
N LEU A 406 -7.50 -13.24 31.68
CA LEU A 406 -6.75 -14.24 32.44
C LEU A 406 -6.35 -13.76 33.85
N GLY A 407 -6.62 -12.49 34.17
CA GLY A 407 -6.48 -11.91 35.50
C GLY A 407 -5.05 -11.45 35.78
N ASP A 408 -4.91 -10.14 35.97
CA ASP A 408 -3.97 -9.62 36.96
C ASP A 408 -4.72 -9.50 38.29
N SER A 409 -4.00 -9.69 39.39
CA SER A 409 -4.48 -9.48 40.75
C SER A 409 -4.67 -7.97 40.98
N GLY A 410 -5.73 -7.41 40.41
CA GLY A 410 -6.22 -6.07 40.70
C GLY A 410 -5.22 -4.93 40.52
N HIS A 411 -4.98 -4.49 39.28
CA HIS A 411 -4.79 -3.08 38.94
C HIS A 411 -5.20 -2.84 37.47
N GLY A 412 -5.91 -1.72 37.25
CA GLY A 412 -6.29 -1.06 35.99
C GLY A 412 -6.11 -1.76 34.64
N GLY A 413 -7.22 -1.90 33.91
CA GLY A 413 -7.26 -2.24 32.48
C GLY A 413 -6.73 -1.15 31.54
N GLU A 414 -5.52 -0.66 31.78
CA GLU A 414 -4.77 0.17 30.84
C GLU A 414 -3.40 -0.48 30.61
N ASN A 415 -3.14 -0.82 29.34
CA ASN A 415 -1.91 -1.39 28.76
C ASN A 415 -1.70 -2.92 28.78
N ALA A 416 -2.56 -3.66 28.06
CA ALA A 416 -2.26 -5.03 27.64
C ALA A 416 -0.98 -5.14 26.78
N ALA A 417 -0.61 -4.11 26.02
CA ALA A 417 0.66 -4.09 25.28
C ALA A 417 1.90 -4.01 26.18
N ALA A 418 1.78 -3.36 27.35
CA ALA A 418 2.88 -3.25 28.31
C ALA A 418 3.20 -4.59 28.98
N SER A 419 2.22 -5.48 29.10
CA SER A 419 2.38 -6.80 29.72
C SER A 419 2.85 -7.91 28.76
N LEU A 420 2.91 -7.65 27.45
CA LEU A 420 3.50 -8.60 26.49
C LEU A 420 4.99 -8.86 26.77
N PRO A 421 5.52 -10.08 26.61
CA PRO A 421 6.95 -10.35 26.69
C PRO A 421 7.69 -9.74 25.48
N ASP A 422 9.01 -9.53 25.60
CA ASP A 422 9.82 -8.88 24.55
C ASP A 422 9.88 -9.68 23.24
N ASP A 423 9.72 -11.00 23.30
CA ASP A 423 9.68 -11.90 22.14
C ASP A 423 8.28 -12.00 21.50
N ALA A 424 7.25 -11.38 22.07
CA ALA A 424 5.91 -11.37 21.49
C ALA A 424 5.91 -10.69 20.12
N GLU A 425 5.42 -11.40 19.10
CA GLU A 425 5.34 -10.89 17.74
C GLU A 425 4.27 -9.78 17.64
N ILE A 426 4.70 -8.59 17.24
CA ILE A 426 3.84 -7.40 17.09
C ILE A 426 3.48 -7.18 15.63
N CYS A 427 4.48 -7.25 14.74
CA CYS A 427 4.27 -7.15 13.31
C CYS A 427 4.55 -8.48 12.64
N GLY A 428 3.51 -9.28 12.40
CA GLY A 428 3.68 -10.57 11.72
C GLY A 428 4.21 -10.46 10.29
N CYS A 429 3.96 -9.35 9.58
CA CYS A 429 4.49 -9.17 8.22
C CYS A 429 6.00 -8.99 8.16
N ASN A 430 6.56 -8.29 9.15
CA ASN A 430 8.00 -7.99 9.22
C ASN A 430 8.68 -8.82 10.32
N GLY A 431 7.98 -9.77 10.95
CA GLY A 431 8.46 -10.53 12.10
C GLY A 431 9.10 -9.67 13.19
N VAL A 432 8.50 -8.51 13.50
CA VAL A 432 9.02 -7.56 14.50
C VAL A 432 8.37 -7.88 15.84
N CYS A 433 9.18 -8.14 16.86
CA CYS A 433 8.73 -8.41 18.22
C CYS A 433 8.65 -7.13 19.06
N LYS A 434 8.02 -7.20 20.24
CA LYS A 434 7.91 -6.05 21.15
C LYS A 434 9.29 -5.49 21.52
N GLY A 435 10.24 -6.37 21.81
CA GLY A 435 11.61 -6.01 22.17
C GLY A 435 12.30 -5.21 21.08
N ASP A 436 12.07 -5.53 19.79
CA ASP A 436 12.63 -4.78 18.66
C ASP A 436 12.07 -3.35 18.61
N VAL A 437 10.76 -3.19 18.85
CA VAL A 437 10.10 -1.88 18.90
C VAL A 437 10.61 -1.06 20.08
N VAL A 438 10.64 -1.65 21.28
CA VAL A 438 11.13 -0.99 22.51
C VAL A 438 12.60 -0.60 22.36
N LYS A 439 13.44 -1.51 21.83
CA LYS A 439 14.85 -1.25 21.56
C LYS A 439 15.03 -0.12 20.56
N ALA A 440 14.29 -0.12 19.45
CA ALA A 440 14.38 0.94 18.46
C ALA A 440 13.98 2.30 19.04
N ILE A 441 12.91 2.36 19.84
CA ILE A 441 12.46 3.57 20.53
C ILE A 441 13.55 4.10 21.48
N THR A 442 14.11 3.22 22.31
CA THR A 442 15.05 3.60 23.38
C THR A 442 16.45 3.90 22.85
N GLU A 443 16.96 3.17 21.87
CA GLU A 443 18.30 3.37 21.31
C GLU A 443 18.36 4.55 20.34
N ASN A 444 17.29 4.78 19.58
CA ASN A 444 17.25 5.82 18.54
C ASN A 444 16.43 7.06 18.92
N ASN A 445 15.87 7.12 20.14
CA ASN A 445 15.02 8.22 20.62
C ASN A 445 13.88 8.56 19.66
N LEU A 446 13.07 7.55 19.32
CA LEU A 446 11.95 7.70 18.39
C LEU A 446 10.69 8.10 19.17
N PHE A 447 10.00 9.14 18.75
CA PHE A 447 8.85 9.71 19.47
C PHE A 447 7.53 9.60 18.71
N THR A 448 7.59 9.27 17.41
CA THR A 448 6.44 9.20 16.51
C THR A 448 6.30 7.83 15.85
N LEU A 449 5.06 7.48 15.47
CA LEU A 449 4.80 6.24 14.76
C LEU A 449 5.55 6.15 13.42
N GLU A 450 5.70 7.27 12.71
CA GLU A 450 6.46 7.29 11.45
C GLU A 450 7.95 6.98 11.66
N GLU A 451 8.55 7.51 12.72
CA GLU A 451 9.93 7.19 13.09
C GLU A 451 10.10 5.70 13.42
N VAL A 452 9.17 5.13 14.20
CA VAL A 452 9.17 3.69 14.51
C VAL A 452 8.96 2.85 13.25
N ARG A 453 8.05 3.25 12.35
CA ARG A 453 7.86 2.61 11.03
C ARG A 453 9.13 2.65 10.19
N ALA A 454 9.84 3.77 10.18
CA ALA A 454 11.06 3.94 9.40
C ALA A 454 12.18 3.00 9.89
N HIS A 455 12.35 2.86 11.21
CA HIS A 455 13.43 2.08 11.82
C HIS A 455 13.13 0.60 11.97
N THR A 456 11.91 0.24 12.38
CA THR A 456 11.56 -1.15 12.69
C THR A 456 10.82 -1.84 11.54
N LYS A 457 10.29 -1.07 10.59
CA LYS A 457 9.30 -1.51 9.60
C LYS A 457 8.00 -2.05 10.22
N ALA A 458 7.82 -2.06 11.54
CA ALA A 458 6.51 -2.38 12.12
C ALA A 458 5.47 -1.37 11.61
N SER A 459 4.23 -1.82 11.35
CA SER A 459 3.13 -0.99 10.81
C SER A 459 3.31 -0.48 9.36
N SER A 460 4.46 -0.65 8.72
CA SER A 460 4.70 -0.16 7.34
C SER A 460 4.19 -1.10 6.23
N SER A 461 4.14 -2.42 6.47
CA SER A 461 3.74 -3.40 5.45
C SER A 461 2.22 -3.53 5.32
N CYS A 462 1.53 -4.22 6.24
CA CYS A 462 0.07 -4.38 6.15
C CYS A 462 -0.72 -3.37 6.97
N GLY A 463 -0.07 -2.59 7.83
CA GLY A 463 -0.70 -1.65 8.76
C GLY A 463 -1.50 -2.29 9.91
N SER A 464 -1.74 -3.61 9.91
CA SER A 464 -2.66 -4.24 10.89
C SER A 464 -2.16 -4.23 12.34
N CYS A 465 -0.88 -4.01 12.57
CA CYS A 465 -0.30 -3.90 13.91
C CYS A 465 -0.16 -2.45 14.40
N THR A 466 -0.66 -1.46 13.64
CA THR A 466 -0.51 -0.02 13.97
C THR A 466 -0.95 0.30 15.39
N GLY A 467 -2.19 -0.06 15.75
CA GLY A 467 -2.71 0.23 17.09
C GLY A 467 -1.90 -0.44 18.20
N LEU A 468 -1.35 -1.63 17.97
CA LEU A 468 -0.51 -2.32 18.95
C LEU A 468 0.87 -1.65 19.09
N VAL A 469 1.47 -1.20 17.98
CA VAL A 469 2.71 -0.40 17.99
C VAL A 469 2.48 0.91 18.74
N GLU A 470 1.37 1.60 18.50
CA GLU A 470 1.01 2.83 19.22
C GLU A 470 0.84 2.59 20.72
N GLN A 471 0.24 1.46 21.14
CA GLN A 471 0.15 1.10 22.55
C GLN A 471 1.52 0.79 23.17
N ILE A 472 2.42 0.10 22.45
CA ILE A 472 3.79 -0.15 22.92
C ILE A 472 4.54 1.17 23.05
N MET A 473 4.43 2.07 22.07
CA MET A 473 5.02 3.39 22.10
C MET A 473 4.49 4.21 23.29
N ALA A 474 3.18 4.23 23.51
CA ALA A 474 2.55 4.87 24.67
C ALA A 474 3.08 4.32 25.99
N SER A 475 3.28 3.00 26.09
CA SER A 475 3.82 2.37 27.31
C SER A 475 5.33 2.59 27.51
N THR A 476 6.09 2.73 26.42
CA THR A 476 7.56 2.86 26.46
C THR A 476 7.98 4.31 26.67
N LEU A 477 7.29 5.26 26.02
CA LEU A 477 7.59 6.69 26.06
C LEU A 477 6.77 7.44 27.12
N GLY A 478 5.67 6.86 27.61
CA GLY A 478 4.80 7.52 28.59
C GLY A 478 4.27 8.87 28.07
N SER A 479 4.55 9.94 28.80
CA SER A 479 4.17 11.32 28.42
C SER A 479 4.94 11.86 27.21
N ASP A 480 6.04 11.21 26.83
CA ASP A 480 6.86 11.62 25.68
C ASP A 480 6.37 10.98 24.38
N PHE A 481 5.33 10.13 24.43
CA PHE A 481 4.67 9.59 23.25
C PHE A 481 3.91 10.70 22.51
N SER A 482 4.37 11.06 21.32
CA SER A 482 3.63 11.96 20.44
C SER A 482 2.61 11.14 19.65
N THR A 483 1.37 11.03 20.14
CA THR A 483 0.26 10.62 19.29
C THR A 483 0.12 11.67 18.19
N SER A 484 0.44 11.30 16.95
CA SER A 484 0.30 12.19 15.80
C SER A 484 -1.16 12.47 15.40
N GLU A 485 -2.11 12.33 16.34
CA GLU A 485 -3.50 12.74 16.22
C GLU A 485 -4.03 13.25 17.59
N LYS A 486 -3.59 14.43 17.99
CA LYS A 486 -4.49 15.43 18.58
C LYS A 486 -4.26 16.76 17.89
N GLU A 487 -5.24 17.10 17.04
CA GLU A 487 -5.71 18.45 16.82
C GLU A 487 -4.63 19.51 16.57
N LYS A 488 -3.98 19.39 15.40
CA LYS A 488 -3.11 20.45 14.91
C LYS A 488 -3.96 21.71 14.68
N PRO A 489 -3.51 22.87 15.19
CA PRO A 489 -4.15 24.13 14.85
C PRO A 489 -4.06 24.39 13.35
N VAL A 490 -5.02 25.14 12.80
CA VAL A 490 -5.08 25.47 11.35
C VAL A 490 -3.72 25.97 10.83
N CYS A 491 -3.03 26.77 11.63
CA CYS A 491 -1.64 27.18 11.46
C CYS A 491 -1.15 27.88 12.74
N GLY A 492 0.11 28.32 12.81
CA GLY A 492 0.64 29.10 13.94
C GLY A 492 0.04 30.52 14.12
N CYS A 493 -1.12 30.83 13.53
CA CYS A 493 -1.86 32.07 13.80
C CYS A 493 -3.08 31.84 14.70
N THR A 494 -3.35 30.60 15.09
CA THR A 494 -4.44 30.21 15.99
C THR A 494 -4.03 28.96 16.77
N ASP A 495 -4.68 28.72 17.90
CA ASP A 495 -4.58 27.44 18.61
C ASP A 495 -5.79 26.53 18.30
N LEU A 496 -6.72 27.00 17.45
CA LEU A 496 -7.93 26.29 17.06
C LEU A 496 -7.70 25.35 15.88
N THR A 497 -8.41 24.23 15.89
CA THR A 497 -8.37 23.23 14.82
C THR A 497 -9.25 23.62 13.63
N HIS A 498 -9.10 22.88 12.54
CA HIS A 498 -9.98 23.01 11.39
C HIS A 498 -11.45 22.68 11.73
N GLU A 499 -11.70 21.82 12.71
CA GLU A 499 -13.06 21.46 13.15
C GLU A 499 -13.66 22.58 14.01
N ASP A 500 -12.92 23.08 15.00
CA ASP A 500 -13.35 24.19 15.85
C ASP A 500 -13.74 25.43 15.04
N VAL A 501 -12.91 25.78 14.06
CA VAL A 501 -13.14 26.96 13.21
C VAL A 501 -14.39 26.77 12.35
N ARG A 502 -14.62 25.57 11.80
CA ARG A 502 -15.82 25.29 10.98
C ARG A 502 -17.09 25.28 11.83
N ALA A 503 -17.05 24.67 13.00
CA ALA A 503 -18.16 24.66 13.95
C ALA A 503 -18.52 26.11 14.34
N ALA A 504 -17.53 26.91 14.75
CA ALA A 504 -17.77 28.28 15.16
C ALA A 504 -18.29 29.19 14.03
N ILE A 505 -17.85 28.98 12.78
CA ILE A 505 -18.38 29.72 11.62
C ILE A 505 -19.90 29.56 11.49
N VAL A 506 -20.40 28.32 11.65
CA VAL A 506 -21.83 28.01 11.51
C VAL A 506 -22.60 28.42 12.76
N GLU A 507 -22.10 28.07 13.95
CA GLU A 507 -22.77 28.32 15.22
C GLU A 507 -22.92 29.81 15.54
N GLN A 508 -21.96 30.62 15.11
CA GLN A 508 -21.89 32.05 15.42
C GLN A 508 -22.24 32.95 14.22
N ASP A 509 -22.77 32.37 13.15
CA ASP A 509 -23.21 33.09 11.93
C ASP A 509 -22.12 34.02 11.36
N LEU A 510 -20.87 33.55 11.29
CA LEU A 510 -19.72 34.37 10.85
C LEU A 510 -19.63 34.37 9.32
N LYS A 511 -19.74 35.55 8.69
CA LYS A 511 -19.90 35.68 7.22
C LYS A 511 -18.76 36.40 6.50
N ASP A 512 -17.65 36.70 7.17
CA ASP A 512 -16.46 37.27 6.51
C ASP A 512 -15.17 36.92 7.26
N ILE A 513 -14.05 36.82 6.53
CA ILE A 513 -12.74 36.43 7.09
C ILE A 513 -12.30 37.38 8.22
N PRO A 514 -12.33 38.72 8.08
CA PRO A 514 -11.98 39.63 9.17
C PRO A 514 -12.79 39.42 10.45
N SER A 515 -14.10 39.20 10.34
CA SER A 515 -14.99 38.96 11.48
C SER A 515 -14.71 37.60 12.11
N THR A 516 -14.48 36.55 11.31
CA THR A 516 -14.11 35.23 11.80
C THR A 516 -12.78 35.26 12.55
N MET A 517 -11.75 35.89 11.98
CA MET A 517 -10.45 36.03 12.65
C MET A 517 -10.55 36.83 13.95
N ARG A 518 -11.34 37.92 13.97
CA ARG A 518 -11.53 38.73 15.18
C ARG A 518 -12.29 37.96 16.26
N PHE A 519 -13.35 37.26 15.88
CA PHE A 519 -14.17 36.49 16.81
C PHE A 519 -13.40 35.32 17.42
N LEU A 520 -12.59 34.64 16.62
CA LEU A 520 -11.78 33.50 17.03
C LEU A 520 -10.39 33.87 17.54
N ASN A 521 -10.15 35.15 17.84
CA ASN A 521 -8.90 35.68 18.40
C ASN A 521 -7.63 35.26 17.63
N TRP A 522 -7.67 35.37 16.30
CA TRP A 522 -6.51 35.09 15.47
C TRP A 522 -5.33 35.98 15.87
N GLN A 523 -4.16 35.36 16.02
CA GLN A 523 -2.93 36.03 16.47
C GLN A 523 -2.39 37.03 15.44
N THR A 524 -2.80 36.89 14.16
CA THR A 524 -2.44 37.80 13.08
C THR A 524 -3.70 38.44 12.48
N SER A 525 -3.66 39.75 12.26
CA SER A 525 -4.81 40.50 11.76
C SER A 525 -5.17 40.23 10.30
N ASP A 526 -4.25 39.64 9.55
CA ASP A 526 -4.40 39.38 8.10
C ASP A 526 -4.21 37.89 7.73
N GLY A 527 -4.04 37.02 8.73
CA GLY A 527 -3.72 35.60 8.52
C GLY A 527 -2.37 35.36 7.85
N CYS A 528 -2.12 34.09 7.52
CA CYS A 528 -0.94 33.63 6.80
C CYS A 528 -1.36 32.84 5.54
N PRO A 529 -0.42 32.45 4.66
CA PRO A 529 -0.71 31.68 3.46
C PRO A 529 -1.43 30.34 3.69
N THR A 530 -1.46 29.83 4.93
CA THR A 530 -2.17 28.60 5.31
C THR A 530 -3.63 28.86 5.72
N CYS A 531 -3.86 29.80 6.65
CA CYS A 531 -5.20 29.99 7.22
C CYS A 531 -6.12 30.87 6.37
N ARG A 532 -5.57 31.78 5.57
CA ARG A 532 -6.41 32.66 4.74
C ARG A 532 -7.18 31.88 3.66
N PRO A 533 -6.54 31.00 2.85
CA PRO A 533 -7.26 30.14 1.92
C PRO A 533 -8.24 29.20 2.64
N ALA A 534 -7.85 28.66 3.79
CA ALA A 534 -8.70 27.77 4.59
C ALA A 534 -9.99 28.47 5.06
N LEU A 535 -9.88 29.67 5.64
CA LEU A 535 -11.04 30.46 6.08
C LEU A 535 -11.93 30.87 4.92
N ASN A 536 -11.34 31.24 3.78
CA ASN A 536 -12.09 31.54 2.57
C ASN A 536 -12.92 30.34 2.09
N TYR A 537 -12.31 29.16 2.10
CA TYR A 537 -12.99 27.91 1.75
C TYR A 537 -14.10 27.55 2.75
N TYR A 538 -13.86 27.67 4.07
CA TYR A 538 -14.87 27.35 5.08
C TYR A 538 -16.09 28.26 4.98
N LEU A 539 -15.88 29.56 4.74
CA LEU A 539 -16.97 30.51 4.57
C LEU A 539 -17.75 30.28 3.26
N LEU A 540 -17.08 29.89 2.16
CA LEU A 540 -17.74 29.47 0.92
C LEU A 540 -18.62 28.22 1.13
N CYS A 541 -18.14 27.24 1.90
CA CYS A 541 -18.89 26.03 2.21
C CYS A 541 -20.06 26.28 3.16
N ALA A 542 -19.88 27.12 4.17
CA ALA A 542 -20.91 27.43 5.16
C ALA A 542 -22.02 28.31 4.60
N TRP A 543 -21.68 29.26 3.71
CA TRP A 543 -22.60 30.29 3.21
C TRP A 543 -22.63 30.37 1.66
N PRO A 544 -23.01 29.28 0.96
CA PRO A 544 -23.02 29.27 -0.49
C PRO A 544 -24.02 30.29 -1.05
N GLY A 545 -23.53 31.23 -1.87
CA GLY A 545 -24.34 32.31 -2.46
C GLY A 545 -24.46 33.58 -1.62
N GLU A 546 -24.05 33.55 -0.35
CA GLU A 546 -24.02 34.72 0.55
C GLU A 546 -22.58 35.22 0.79
N TYR A 547 -21.61 34.32 0.96
CA TYR A 547 -20.21 34.69 1.10
C TYR A 547 -19.59 35.04 -0.26
N VAL A 548 -18.84 36.15 -0.31
CA VAL A 548 -18.11 36.61 -1.50
C VAL A 548 -16.65 36.17 -1.40
N ASP A 549 -16.19 35.39 -2.38
CA ASP A 549 -14.81 34.89 -2.50
C ASP A 549 -13.77 36.02 -2.32
N ASP A 550 -12.88 35.91 -1.33
CA ASP A 550 -11.81 36.89 -1.11
C ASP A 550 -10.61 36.57 -2.00
N ALA A 551 -10.47 37.33 -3.09
CA ALA A 551 -9.35 37.20 -4.03
C ALA A 551 -7.96 37.32 -3.38
N ARG A 552 -7.84 37.92 -2.18
CA ARG A 552 -6.58 38.00 -1.42
C ARG A 552 -6.18 36.69 -0.74
N SER A 553 -7.11 35.73 -0.66
CA SER A 553 -6.88 34.40 -0.10
C SER A 553 -6.25 33.43 -1.11
N ARG A 554 -6.02 33.86 -2.36
CA ARG A 554 -5.29 33.11 -3.38
C ARG A 554 -3.78 33.33 -3.22
N PHE A 555 -2.97 32.34 -3.61
CA PHE A 555 -1.51 32.47 -3.56
C PHE A 555 -1.04 33.66 -4.41
N ILE A 556 0.06 34.30 -4.02
CA ILE A 556 0.61 35.46 -4.75
C ILE A 556 0.84 35.15 -6.24
N ASN A 557 1.23 33.90 -6.54
CA ASN A 557 1.48 33.45 -7.91
C ASN A 557 0.20 33.42 -8.77
N GLU A 558 -0.94 33.09 -8.14
CA GLU A 558 -2.26 33.11 -8.79
C GLU A 558 -2.81 34.53 -8.92
N ARG A 559 -2.49 35.40 -7.95
CA ARG A 559 -2.93 36.81 -7.95
C ARG A 559 -2.13 37.68 -8.91
N ALA A 560 -0.82 37.45 -9.02
CA ALA A 560 0.11 38.28 -9.78
C ALA A 560 0.47 37.70 -11.15
N HIS A 561 -0.07 36.52 -11.51
CA HIS A 561 0.25 35.79 -12.74
C HIS A 561 1.76 35.64 -12.98
N GLY A 562 2.52 35.38 -11.91
CA GLY A 562 3.97 35.21 -11.98
C GLY A 562 4.51 34.41 -10.79
N ASN A 563 5.56 33.64 -11.02
CA ASN A 563 6.19 32.82 -9.97
C ASN A 563 7.49 33.46 -9.49
N ILE A 564 7.70 33.49 -8.18
CA ILE A 564 8.97 33.87 -7.56
C ILE A 564 10.00 32.75 -7.78
N GLN A 565 11.17 33.10 -8.29
CA GLN A 565 12.30 32.22 -8.52
C GLN A 565 13.21 32.15 -7.28
N LYS A 566 14.06 31.12 -7.20
CA LYS A 566 14.96 30.90 -6.04
C LYS A 566 15.94 32.06 -5.80
N ASP A 567 16.24 32.84 -6.82
CA ASP A 567 17.09 34.03 -6.75
C ASP A 567 16.33 35.31 -6.37
N GLY A 568 15.04 35.20 -6.05
CA GLY A 568 14.17 36.31 -5.68
C GLY A 568 13.62 37.12 -6.86
N THR A 569 13.93 36.74 -8.10
CA THR A 569 13.33 37.36 -9.30
C THR A 569 11.97 36.75 -9.61
N TYR A 570 11.17 37.42 -10.45
CA TYR A 570 9.89 36.87 -10.90
C TYR A 570 10.00 36.28 -12.30
N SER A 571 9.19 35.25 -12.55
CA SER A 571 8.85 34.73 -13.87
C SER A 571 7.41 35.08 -14.20
N VAL A 572 7.14 35.47 -15.45
CA VAL A 572 5.80 35.84 -15.91
C VAL A 572 5.53 35.13 -17.23
N VAL A 573 4.39 34.45 -17.29
CA VAL A 573 3.92 33.78 -18.51
C VAL A 573 2.75 34.60 -19.08
N PRO A 574 2.96 35.37 -20.17
CA PRO A 574 1.86 36.09 -20.81
C PRO A 574 0.77 35.13 -21.26
N ARG A 575 -0.49 35.51 -21.03
CA ARG A 575 -1.64 34.70 -21.43
C ARG A 575 -1.79 34.71 -22.95
N MET A 576 -1.84 33.52 -23.56
CA MET A 576 -2.14 33.31 -24.98
C MET A 576 -3.38 32.43 -25.09
N TRP A 577 -4.48 32.97 -25.62
CA TRP A 577 -5.74 32.24 -25.72
C TRP A 577 -5.67 31.17 -26.83
N GLY A 578 -5.90 29.91 -26.47
CA GLY A 578 -5.83 28.78 -27.40
C GLY A 578 -4.45 28.54 -28.02
N GLY A 579 -3.37 29.12 -27.45
CA GLY A 579 -2.01 29.01 -28.01
C GLY A 579 -1.79 29.83 -29.29
N ILE A 580 -2.74 30.70 -29.68
CA ILE A 580 -2.66 31.52 -30.88
C ILE A 580 -2.05 32.88 -30.52
N THR A 581 -1.20 33.42 -31.41
CA THR A 581 -0.64 34.77 -31.28
C THR A 581 -0.51 35.45 -32.65
N THR A 582 -0.49 36.77 -32.64
CA THR A 582 -0.23 37.61 -33.82
C THR A 582 1.19 38.21 -33.76
N PRO A 583 1.76 38.63 -34.91
CA PRO A 583 3.03 39.35 -34.93
C PRO A 583 3.05 40.63 -34.06
N LYS A 584 1.88 41.27 -33.88
CA LYS A 584 1.73 42.46 -33.02
C LYS A 584 1.85 42.10 -31.53
N GLU A 585 1.24 41.00 -31.11
CA GLU A 585 1.31 40.51 -29.72
C GLU A 585 2.71 39.97 -29.38
N LEU A 586 3.34 39.25 -30.31
CA LEU A 586 4.75 38.82 -30.14
C LEU A 586 5.69 40.02 -30.00
N ARG A 587 5.47 41.09 -30.78
CA ARG A 587 6.23 42.33 -30.63
C ARG A 587 5.98 42.99 -29.27
N ALA A 588 4.73 43.01 -28.79
CA ALA A 588 4.42 43.53 -27.46
C ALA A 588 5.13 42.75 -26.34
N ILE A 589 5.24 41.43 -26.45
CA ILE A 589 6.01 40.60 -25.51
C ILE A 589 7.50 40.95 -25.58
N ALA A 590 8.06 41.13 -26.78
CA ALA A 590 9.45 41.55 -26.96
C ALA A 590 9.71 42.95 -26.38
N ASP A 591 8.83 43.93 -26.65
CA ASP A 591 8.93 45.30 -26.13
C ASP A 591 8.89 45.32 -24.59
N VAL A 592 8.09 44.44 -23.98
CA VAL A 592 8.05 44.26 -22.51
C VAL A 592 9.35 43.65 -22.00
N ALA A 593 9.89 42.63 -22.66
CA ALA A 593 11.16 42.02 -22.28
C ALA A 593 12.30 43.06 -22.31
N ASP A 594 12.36 43.89 -23.35
CA ASP A 594 13.35 44.97 -23.47
C ASP A 594 13.13 46.07 -22.41
N LYS A 595 11.89 46.53 -22.22
CA LYS A 595 11.54 47.58 -21.25
C LYS A 595 11.98 47.24 -19.84
N PHE A 596 11.78 45.99 -19.43
CA PHE A 596 12.11 45.51 -18.09
C PHE A 596 13.46 44.81 -18.00
N LYS A 597 14.26 44.84 -19.07
CA LYS A 597 15.59 44.23 -19.16
C LYS A 597 15.58 42.77 -18.71
N ILE A 598 14.58 42.02 -19.17
CA ILE A 598 14.39 40.61 -18.82
C ILE A 598 15.53 39.80 -19.44
N PRO A 599 16.35 39.11 -18.63
CA PRO A 599 17.54 38.44 -19.13
C PRO A 599 17.21 37.19 -19.97
N THR A 600 16.05 36.57 -19.74
CA THR A 600 15.72 35.29 -20.36
C THR A 600 14.27 35.25 -20.83
N VAL A 601 14.07 35.01 -22.13
CA VAL A 601 12.77 34.68 -22.73
C VAL A 601 12.83 33.24 -23.23
N LYS A 602 12.00 32.37 -22.67
CA LYS A 602 12.04 30.92 -22.88
C LYS A 602 10.70 30.44 -23.44
N VAL A 603 10.73 29.49 -24.37
CA VAL A 603 9.55 28.67 -24.69
C VAL A 603 9.56 27.45 -23.78
N THR A 604 8.50 27.26 -23.02
CA THR A 604 8.35 26.18 -22.05
C THR A 604 7.95 24.87 -22.73
N GLY A 605 8.08 23.73 -22.03
CA GLY A 605 7.60 22.42 -22.52
C GLY A 605 6.09 22.39 -22.82
N GLY A 606 5.31 23.30 -22.21
CA GLY A 606 3.90 23.50 -22.54
C GLY A 606 3.65 24.46 -23.71
N GLN A 607 4.66 24.74 -24.54
CA GLN A 607 4.61 25.63 -25.71
C GLN A 607 4.16 27.07 -25.39
N ARG A 608 4.47 27.58 -24.20
CA ARG A 608 4.20 28.97 -23.79
C ARG A 608 5.48 29.79 -23.73
N ILE A 609 5.37 31.09 -24.02
CA ILE A 609 6.47 32.05 -23.83
C ILE A 609 6.51 32.46 -22.36
N ASP A 610 7.70 32.42 -21.76
CA ASP A 610 7.95 32.71 -20.34
C ASP A 610 9.09 33.72 -20.21
N LEU A 611 8.88 34.73 -19.36
CA LEU A 611 9.81 35.83 -19.13
C LEU A 611 10.44 35.66 -17.75
N PHE A 612 11.72 35.30 -17.68
CA PHE A 612 12.45 35.02 -16.43
C PHE A 612 13.43 36.13 -16.07
N GLY A 613 13.52 36.45 -14.77
CA GLY A 613 14.51 37.37 -14.22
C GLY A 613 13.99 38.78 -14.00
N TYR A 614 12.68 38.94 -13.80
CA TYR A 614 12.08 40.24 -13.52
C TYR A 614 12.53 40.76 -12.13
N PRO A 615 13.11 41.96 -12.00
CA PRO A 615 13.68 42.45 -10.75
C PRO A 615 12.62 42.72 -9.66
N HIS A 616 12.95 42.40 -8.41
CA HIS A 616 12.11 42.69 -7.25
C HIS A 616 12.11 44.21 -6.97
N GLY A 617 10.94 44.87 -6.99
CA GLY A 617 10.80 46.30 -6.60
C GLY A 617 10.06 47.23 -7.59
N THR A 618 9.54 46.72 -8.71
CA THR A 618 8.68 47.51 -9.60
C THR A 618 7.22 47.36 -9.20
N ASP A 619 6.64 48.43 -8.65
CA ASP A 619 5.30 48.51 -8.10
C ASP A 619 4.21 48.20 -9.16
N PHE A 620 3.48 47.10 -8.97
CA PHE A 620 2.35 46.69 -9.84
C PHE A 620 1.07 47.52 -9.60
N SER A 621 1.05 48.42 -8.61
CA SER A 621 -0.20 49.06 -8.15
C SER A 621 -0.60 50.36 -8.87
N ARG A 622 0.16 50.83 -9.87
CA ARG A 622 -0.16 52.05 -10.60
C ARG A 622 0.26 51.99 -12.07
N GLN A 623 -0.45 51.26 -12.94
CA GLN A 623 -0.52 51.57 -14.40
C GLN A 623 -1.44 50.67 -15.24
N SER A 624 -2.63 50.30 -14.75
CA SER A 624 -3.71 49.81 -15.63
C SER A 624 -5.01 50.57 -15.38
N GLY A 625 -4.91 51.90 -15.42
CA GLY A 625 -6.05 52.75 -15.75
C GLY A 625 -6.10 52.90 -17.26
N THR A 626 -6.86 52.05 -17.95
CA THR A 626 -7.55 52.38 -19.21
C THR A 626 -8.74 51.45 -19.36
N ASP A 627 -9.93 52.06 -19.24
CA ASP A 627 -11.23 51.55 -19.66
C ASP A 627 -11.20 51.01 -21.10
N THR A 628 -11.82 49.84 -21.35
CA THR A 628 -13.06 49.68 -22.16
C THR A 628 -13.38 48.20 -22.45
N PRO A 629 -14.66 47.84 -22.73
CA PRO A 629 -15.28 46.57 -22.32
C PRO A 629 -15.44 45.54 -23.44
N GLY A 630 -15.56 44.27 -23.07
CA GLY A 630 -15.89 43.14 -23.94
C GLY A 630 -15.36 41.83 -23.41
#